data_AF-A0A8H6R8R4-F1
#
_entry.id   AF-A0A8H6R8R4-F1
#
_cell.length_a   1.000
_cell.length_b   1.000
_cell.length_c   1.000
_cell.angle_alpha   90.00
_cell.angle_beta   90.00
_cell.angle_gamma   90.00
#
_symmetry.space_group_name_H-M   'P 1'
#
loop_
_entity.id
_entity.type
_entity.pdbx_description
1 polymer ?
#
loop_
_entity_poly.entity_id
_entity_poly.type
_entity_poly.pdbx_seq_one_letter_code
_entity_poly.pdbx_strand_id
1 'polypeptide(L)'
;MAVETDLYDRLAATAKGFIEATNAATPRDNNPDYDLIKSFTAPHFRIERAPKLFARSSPLLGDAKDIEGFCNHIRGMSANLSTWAILVNDLFVDVKKRTVIARADF
;
A
#
# COMPACT_ATOMS: atom_id res chain seq x y z
N MET A 1 -26.17 4.38 -12.29
CA MET A 1 -25.04 5.29 -12.56
C MET A 1 -24.48 5.91 -11.29
N ALA A 2 -25.26 6.64 -10.46
CA ALA A 2 -24.73 7.26 -9.23
C ALA A 2 -24.06 6.30 -8.22
N VAL A 3 -24.59 5.07 -8.06
CA VAL A 3 -24.04 4.07 -7.12
C VAL A 3 -22.70 3.49 -7.58
N GLU A 4 -22.49 3.34 -8.89
CA GLU A 4 -21.22 2.83 -9.44
C GLU A 4 -20.12 3.89 -9.38
N THR A 5 -20.45 5.16 -9.60
CA THR A 5 -19.53 6.29 -9.42
C THR A 5 -19.08 6.39 -7.96
N ASP A 6 -20.01 6.30 -7.01
CA ASP A 6 -19.69 6.34 -5.58
C ASP A 6 -18.83 5.14 -5.12
N LEU A 7 -19.03 3.95 -5.68
CA LEU A 7 -18.17 2.81 -5.38
C LEU A 7 -16.77 2.95 -6.00
N TYR A 8 -16.68 3.47 -7.23
CA TYR A 8 -15.41 3.77 -7.89
C TYR A 8 -14.58 4.73 -7.03
N ASP A 9 -15.17 5.86 -6.61
CA ASP A 9 -14.47 6.89 -5.86
C ASP A 9 -14.00 6.37 -4.50
N ARG A 10 -14.83 5.58 -3.81
CA ARG A 10 -14.46 4.97 -2.53
C ARG A 10 -13.30 3.98 -2.67
N LEU A 11 -13.31 3.13 -3.71
CA LEU A 11 -12.21 2.20 -3.96
C LEU A 11 -10.91 2.95 -4.28
N ALA A 12 -10.98 3.95 -5.16
CA ALA A 12 -9.84 4.78 -5.52
C ALA A 12 -9.26 5.51 -4.30
N ALA A 13 -10.11 6.19 -3.52
CA ALA A 13 -9.71 6.92 -2.33
C ALA A 13 -9.09 6.01 -1.26
N THR A 14 -9.68 4.83 -1.03
CA THR A 14 -9.16 3.86 -0.06
C THR A 14 -7.77 3.36 -0.47
N ALA A 15 -7.61 2.97 -1.74
CA ALA A 15 -6.33 2.48 -2.24
C ALA A 15 -5.25 3.57 -2.21
N LYS A 16 -5.60 4.79 -2.65
CA LYS A 16 -4.70 5.94 -2.59
C LYS A 16 -4.28 6.26 -1.16
N GLY A 17 -5.25 6.33 -0.25
CA GLY A 17 -5.03 6.60 1.17
C GLY A 17 -4.12 5.57 1.82
N PHE A 18 -4.32 4.28 1.54
CA PHE A 18 -3.43 3.22 2.03
C PHE A 18 -1.99 3.40 1.54
N ILE A 19 -1.78 3.71 0.26
CA ILE A 19 -0.44 3.89 -0.32
C ILE A 19 0.23 5.15 0.27
N GLU A 20 -0.47 6.27 0.27
CA GLU A 20 0.08 7.55 0.76
C GLU A 20 0.30 7.56 2.27
N ALA A 21 -0.46 6.77 3.04
CA ALA A 21 -0.21 6.57 4.47
C ALA A 21 1.14 5.91 4.77
N THR A 22 1.79 5.29 3.78
CA THR A 22 3.16 4.77 3.94
C THR A 22 4.25 5.84 3.82
N ASN A 23 3.89 7.07 3.46
CA ASN A 23 4.79 8.20 3.48
C ASN A 23 5.07 8.67 4.90
N ALA A 24 6.15 9.43 5.06
CA ALA A 24 6.49 10.05 6.34
C ALA A 24 5.33 10.89 6.88
N ALA A 25 4.93 10.65 8.13
CA ALA A 25 3.87 11.42 8.77
C ALA A 25 4.31 12.85 9.11
N THR A 26 5.61 13.05 9.31
CA THR A 26 6.17 14.37 9.62
C THR A 26 7.36 14.70 8.70
N PRO A 27 7.55 15.97 8.33
CA PRO A 27 8.71 16.38 7.55
C PRO A 27 10.02 16.06 8.28
N ARG A 28 11.00 15.47 7.58
CA ARG A 28 12.33 15.08 8.09
C ARG A 28 12.33 13.86 9.03
N ASP A 29 11.19 13.19 9.18
CA ASP A 29 11.11 11.82 9.66
C ASP A 29 10.88 10.89 8.44
N ASN A 30 11.22 9.62 8.55
CA ASN A 30 10.87 8.60 7.56
C ASN A 30 9.83 7.60 8.11
N ASN A 31 9.34 7.79 9.34
CA ASN A 31 8.31 6.96 9.92
C ASN A 31 6.91 7.38 9.42
N PRO A 32 6.12 6.43 8.90
CA PRO A 32 4.71 6.65 8.61
C PRO A 32 3.85 6.60 9.87
N ASP A 33 2.60 7.04 9.73
CA ASP A 33 1.55 6.80 10.72
C ASP A 33 1.06 5.35 10.59
N TYR A 34 1.58 4.46 11.43
CA TYR A 34 1.23 3.04 11.39
C TYR A 34 -0.23 2.76 11.74
N ASP A 35 -0.86 3.59 12.57
CA ASP A 35 -2.26 3.41 12.95
C ASP A 35 -3.17 3.80 11.78
N LEU A 36 -2.81 4.85 11.05
CA LEU A 36 -3.47 5.22 9.80
C LEU A 36 -3.35 4.12 8.75
N ILE A 37 -2.15 3.55 8.53
CA ILE A 37 -1.97 2.41 7.60
C ILE A 37 -2.90 1.26 8.00
N LYS A 38 -2.94 0.89 9.28
CA LYS A 38 -3.77 -0.20 9.80
C LYS A 38 -5.26 0.07 9.57
N SER A 39 -5.70 1.31 9.69
CA SER A 39 -7.11 1.71 9.52
C SER A 39 -7.67 1.42 8.12
N PHE A 40 -6.82 1.36 7.09
CA PHE A 40 -7.20 1.02 5.72
C PHE A 40 -7.32 -0.49 5.47
N THR A 41 -6.97 -1.33 6.44
CA THR A 41 -6.85 -2.77 6.24
C THR A 41 -7.95 -3.56 6.93
N ALA A 42 -8.44 -4.60 6.24
CA ALA A 42 -9.35 -5.57 6.84
C ALA A 42 -8.58 -6.52 7.79
N PRO A 43 -9.25 -7.16 8.77
CA PRO A 43 -8.59 -8.08 9.71
C PRO A 43 -7.83 -9.25 9.05
N HIS A 44 -8.21 -9.62 7.82
CA HIS A 44 -7.60 -10.70 7.03
C HIS A 44 -6.68 -10.17 5.92
N PHE A 45 -6.18 -8.94 6.05
CA PHE A 45 -5.29 -8.31 5.08
C PHE A 45 -4.03 -9.13 4.84
N ARG A 46 -3.62 -9.22 3.56
CA ARG A 46 -2.37 -9.86 3.12
C ARG A 46 -1.72 -9.02 2.02
N ILE A 47 -0.40 -8.87 2.11
CA ILE A 47 0.41 -8.22 1.07
C ILE A 47 1.50 -9.16 0.57
N GLU A 48 1.58 -9.29 -0.76
CA GLU A 48 2.58 -10.06 -1.49
C GLU A 48 3.46 -9.11 -2.31
N ARG A 49 4.74 -9.46 -2.48
CA ARG A 49 5.69 -8.66 -3.25
C ARG A 49 6.07 -9.41 -4.51
N ALA A 50 5.53 -8.92 -5.61
CA ALA A 50 5.64 -9.47 -6.95
C ALA A 50 4.75 -10.70 -7.23
N PRO A 51 4.44 -10.98 -8.51
CA PRO A 51 3.77 -12.20 -8.91
C PRO A 51 4.51 -13.43 -8.40
N LYS A 52 3.78 -14.49 -8.07
CA LYS A 52 4.32 -15.75 -7.51
C LYS A 52 5.51 -16.33 -8.30
N LEU A 53 5.54 -16.11 -9.61
CA LEU A 53 6.64 -16.55 -10.47
C LEU A 53 7.97 -15.83 -10.16
N PHE A 54 7.91 -14.53 -9.88
CA PHE A 54 9.08 -13.70 -9.57
C PHE A 54 9.55 -13.88 -8.12
N ALA A 55 8.60 -14.09 -7.19
CA ALA A 55 8.90 -14.40 -5.80
C ALA A 55 9.62 -15.77 -5.64
N ARG A 56 9.29 -16.77 -6.49
CA ARG A 56 9.94 -18.09 -6.49
C ARG A 56 11.44 -18.04 -6.80
N SER A 57 11.86 -17.13 -7.67
CA SER A 57 13.27 -16.96 -8.03
C SER A 57 14.00 -15.93 -7.17
N SER A 58 13.27 -15.20 -6.31
CA SER A 58 13.79 -14.12 -5.46
C SER A 58 13.39 -14.36 -4.00
N PRO A 59 14.13 -15.22 -3.26
CA PRO A 59 13.76 -15.61 -1.89
C PRO A 59 13.64 -14.42 -0.92
N LEU A 60 14.27 -13.29 -1.24
CA LEU A 60 14.21 -12.04 -0.47
C LEU A 60 12.84 -11.33 -0.52
N LEU A 61 11.96 -11.67 -1.47
CA LEU A 61 10.61 -11.09 -1.55
C LEU A 61 9.63 -11.73 -0.55
N GLY A 62 10.02 -12.86 0.04
CA GLY A 62 9.39 -13.49 1.19
C GLY A 62 7.94 -13.95 0.99
N ASP A 63 7.42 -14.60 2.02
CA ASP A 63 5.99 -14.94 2.08
C ASP A 63 5.13 -13.69 2.28
N ALA A 64 3.85 -13.83 1.90
CA ALA A 64 2.82 -12.84 2.16
C ALA A 64 2.87 -12.39 3.63
N LYS A 65 2.72 -11.09 3.88
CA LYS A 65 2.71 -10.50 5.22
C LYS A 65 1.30 -10.09 5.61
N ASP A 66 0.99 -10.18 6.89
CA ASP A 66 -0.16 -9.50 7.47
C ASP A 66 0.19 -8.03 7.69
N ILE A 67 -0.75 -7.28 8.28
CA ILE A 67 -0.55 -5.84 8.49
C ILE A 67 0.59 -5.54 9.46
N GLU A 68 0.72 -6.29 10.56
CA GLU A 68 1.82 -6.08 11.51
C GLU A 68 3.17 -6.42 10.89
N GLY A 69 3.26 -7.53 10.14
CA GLY A 69 4.45 -7.90 9.39
C GLY A 69 4.81 -6.87 8.31
N PHE A 70 3.81 -6.23 7.69
CA PHE A 70 4.02 -5.15 6.74
C PHE A 70 4.55 -3.88 7.43
N CYS A 71 3.93 -3.44 8.53
CA CYS A 71 4.38 -2.27 9.30
C CYS A 71 5.79 -2.47 9.85
N ASN A 72 6.10 -3.65 10.40
CA ASN A 72 7.44 -4.00 10.88
C ASN A 72 8.47 -3.94 9.76
N HIS A 73 8.09 -4.39 8.56
CA HIS A 73 8.96 -4.25 7.41
C HIS A 73 9.21 -2.79 7.03
N ILE A 74 8.16 -1.96 6.92
CA ILE A 74 8.34 -0.53 6.60
C ILE A 74 9.24 0.13 7.64
N ARG A 75 9.08 -0.19 8.93
CA ARG A 75 9.94 0.32 10.00
C ARG A 75 11.41 -0.03 9.80
N GLY A 76 11.70 -1.28 9.42
CA GLY A 76 13.08 -1.71 9.13
C GLY A 76 13.66 -1.04 7.88
N MET A 77 12.84 -0.81 6.85
CA MET A 77 13.27 -0.19 5.60
C MET A 77 13.48 1.33 5.74
N SER A 78 12.49 2.05 6.28
CA SER A 78 12.48 3.51 6.42
C SER A 78 13.66 4.06 7.24
N ALA A 79 14.11 3.33 8.26
CA ALA A 79 15.27 3.71 9.06
C ALA A 79 16.58 3.83 8.26
N ASN A 80 16.66 3.18 7.10
CA ASN A 80 17.85 3.16 6.25
C ASN A 80 17.75 4.15 5.06
N LEU A 81 16.67 4.89 4.95
CA LEU A 81 16.44 5.84 3.86
C LEU A 81 16.69 7.26 4.34
N SER A 82 17.24 8.12 3.47
CA SER A 82 17.37 9.55 3.78
C SER A 82 16.06 10.29 3.62
N THR A 83 15.31 9.95 2.58
CA THR A 83 13.97 10.48 2.28
C THR A 83 13.13 9.39 1.64
N TRP A 84 11.84 9.38 1.92
CA TRP A 84 10.87 8.45 1.32
C TRP A 84 9.55 9.16 1.06
N ALA A 85 9.12 9.17 -0.21
CA ALA A 85 7.80 9.66 -0.59
C ALA A 85 7.30 8.92 -1.82
N ILE A 86 6.21 8.18 -1.66
CA ILE A 86 5.47 7.55 -2.74
C ILE A 86 4.48 8.57 -3.32
N LEU A 87 4.54 8.75 -4.64
CA LEU A 87 3.61 9.59 -5.39
C LEU A 87 2.76 8.71 -6.30
N VAL A 88 1.44 8.69 -6.05
CA VAL A 88 0.49 7.97 -6.90
C VAL A 88 0.23 8.79 -8.16
N ASN A 89 0.65 8.27 -9.31
CA ASN A 89 0.48 8.91 -10.61
C ASN A 89 -0.86 8.57 -11.25
N ASP A 90 -1.28 7.30 -11.17
CA ASP A 90 -2.53 6.84 -11.77
C ASP A 90 -3.19 5.74 -10.93
N LEU A 91 -4.51 5.67 -11.04
CA LEU A 91 -5.35 4.63 -10.46
C LEU A 91 -6.30 4.08 -11.53
N PHE A 92 -6.34 2.75 -11.64
CA PHE A 92 -7.29 2.02 -12.46
C PHE A 92 -8.17 1.18 -11.54
N VAL A 93 -9.48 1.38 -11.59
CA VAL A 93 -10.44 0.69 -10.71
C VAL A 93 -11.30 -0.28 -11.52
N ASP A 94 -11.24 -1.56 -11.17
CA ASP A 94 -12.21 -2.56 -11.59
C ASP A 94 -13.31 -2.64 -10.52
N VAL A 95 -14.41 -1.91 -10.74
CA VAL A 95 -15.55 -1.85 -9.81
C VAL A 95 -16.18 -3.24 -9.59
N LYS A 96 -16.24 -4.07 -10.64
CA LYS A 96 -16.85 -5.40 -10.57
C LYS A 96 -16.03 -6.34 -9.71
N LYS A 97 -14.69 -6.28 -9.82
CA LYS A 97 -13.77 -7.09 -9.01
C LYS A 97 -13.33 -6.40 -7.71
N ARG A 98 -13.80 -5.17 -7.46
CA ARG A 98 -13.38 -4.33 -6.32
C ARG A 98 -11.86 -4.26 -6.19
N THR A 99 -11.18 -4.14 -7.33
CA THR A 99 -9.72 -4.17 -7.41
C THR A 99 -9.24 -2.82 -7.91
N VAL A 100 -8.18 -2.30 -7.29
CA VAL A 100 -7.50 -1.09 -7.75
C VAL A 100 -6.07 -1.44 -8.13
N ILE A 101 -5.64 -0.97 -9.30
CA ILE A 101 -4.27 -1.00 -9.75
C ILE A 101 -3.73 0.42 -9.67
N ALA A 102 -2.66 0.62 -8.92
CA ALA A 102 -2.02 1.91 -8.77
C ALA A 102 -0.66 1.90 -9.47
N ARG A 103 -0.37 2.98 -10.20
CA ARG A 103 0.99 3.31 -10.66
C ARG A 103 1.53 4.39 -9.73
N ALA A 104 2.68 4.13 -9.12
CA ALA A 104 3.31 5.08 -8.22
C ALA A 104 4.83 5.11 -8.42
N ASP A 105 5.41 6.28 -8.16
CA ASP A 105 6.86 6.52 -8.15
C ASP A 105 7.34 6.80 -6.72
N PHE A 106 8.66 6.74 -6.51
CA PHE A 106 9.35 6.94 -5.23
C PHE A 106 10.44 8.02 -5.32
#